data_AF-A0A951WBN8-F1
#
_entry.id   AF-A0A951WBN8-F1
#
_cell.length_a   1.000
_cell.length_b   1.000
_cell.length_c   1.000
_cell.angle_alpha   90.00
_cell.angle_beta   90.00
_cell.angle_gamma   90.00
#
_symmetry.space_group_name_H-M   'P 1'
#
loop_
_entity.id
_entity.type
_entity.pdbx_description
1 polymer ?
#
loop_
_entity_poly.entity_id
_entity_poly.type
_entity_poly.pdbx_seq_one_letter_code
_entity_poly.pdbx_strand_id
1 'polypeptide(L)'
;MNQKPDTIRKYLFKLSGEDPSIISQCGRKVKNNFTAIGIFVLFILICCFLSAFYFTDHLFQPEEGMTDSSNHLVADIGVGLVWGYMVTNMYILLLYTITPNLLPVRDKRKGKRIVTFDFSLSMAIRLYLVTIFAIVIAQPLNIFIFRRGTTRFVQDIKELLGGNVWAWLITLLVVLIFLLPIYLKYSIRKLDEFYAKKKQINTRIVQEEYNEFKSDYEEIFKEKINSYNDSIRENLRPLLTKLEGINPNSYRKHLAEIEQELMYSPIRKYEFWKDAPFRTVEKEPEPAKSEKQLISLIYSEDP
;
A
#
# COMPACT_ATOMS: atom_id res chain seq x y z
N MET A 1 -17.48 -3.33 -33.64
CA MET A 1 -16.15 -2.70 -33.51
C MET A 1 -16.19 -1.60 -32.46
N ASN A 2 -15.97 -1.89 -31.17
CA ASN A 2 -15.86 -0.84 -30.14
C ASN A 2 -15.12 -1.26 -28.84
N GLN A 3 -14.23 -2.26 -28.88
CA GLN A 3 -13.51 -2.74 -27.69
C GLN A 3 -12.16 -2.02 -27.44
N LYS A 4 -11.62 -1.27 -28.40
CA LYS A 4 -10.31 -0.60 -28.26
C LYS A 4 -10.25 0.56 -27.23
N PRO A 5 -11.26 1.44 -27.06
CA PRO A 5 -11.12 2.57 -26.13
C PRO A 5 -11.07 2.12 -24.65
N ASP A 6 -11.67 0.98 -24.32
CA ASP A 6 -11.69 0.47 -22.95
C ASP A 6 -10.33 -0.10 -22.52
N THR A 7 -9.57 -0.70 -23.44
CA THR A 7 -8.23 -1.22 -23.14
C THR A 7 -7.25 -0.08 -22.86
N ILE A 8 -7.24 0.98 -23.69
CA ILE A 8 -6.38 2.15 -23.47
C ILE A 8 -6.72 2.84 -22.14
N ARG A 9 -8.02 2.96 -21.83
CA ARG A 9 -8.46 3.50 -20.53
C ARG A 9 -8.00 2.65 -19.35
N LYS A 10 -8.05 1.32 -19.47
CA LYS A 10 -7.53 0.42 -18.43
C LYS A 10 -6.02 0.59 -18.23
N TYR A 11 -5.24 0.76 -19.29
CA TYR A 11 -3.82 1.09 -19.18
C TYR A 11 -3.58 2.45 -18.51
N LEU A 12 -4.34 3.49 -18.87
CA LEU A 12 -4.25 4.80 -18.23
C LEU A 12 -4.65 4.76 -16.74
N PHE A 13 -5.63 3.92 -16.38
CA PHE A 13 -5.98 3.68 -14.98
C PHE A 13 -4.84 3.00 -14.22
N LYS A 14 -4.20 2.00 -14.81
CA LYS A 14 -3.01 1.35 -14.23
C LYS A 14 -1.87 2.37 -14.06
N LEU A 15 -1.66 3.24 -15.04
CA LEU A 15 -0.63 4.28 -15.00
C LEU A 15 -0.93 5.38 -13.95
N SER A 16 -2.20 5.61 -13.63
CA SER A 16 -2.59 6.49 -12.51
C SER A 16 -2.26 5.93 -11.13
N GLY A 17 -1.83 4.66 -11.07
CA GLY A 17 -1.47 3.98 -9.83
C GLY A 17 -2.69 3.52 -9.02
N GLU A 18 -3.81 3.16 -9.65
CA GLU A 18 -4.99 2.69 -8.93
C GLU A 18 -5.62 1.49 -9.65
N ASP A 19 -6.38 0.69 -8.90
CA ASP A 19 -6.97 -0.54 -9.45
C ASP A 19 -8.09 -0.20 -10.47
N PRO A 20 -7.95 -0.63 -11.74
CA PRO A 20 -8.96 -0.38 -12.77
C PRO A 20 -10.32 -1.00 -12.45
N SER A 21 -10.37 -2.07 -11.65
CA SER A 21 -11.61 -2.72 -11.23
C SER A 21 -12.48 -1.78 -10.38
N ILE A 22 -11.87 -1.06 -9.44
CA ILE A 22 -12.53 -0.10 -8.54
C ILE A 22 -13.00 1.13 -9.32
N ILE A 23 -12.14 1.65 -10.21
CA ILE A 23 -12.44 2.84 -11.02
C ILE A 23 -13.60 2.56 -11.99
N SER A 24 -13.68 1.35 -12.55
CA SER A 24 -14.74 0.95 -13.49
C SER A 24 -16.13 1.00 -12.85
N GLN A 25 -16.23 0.85 -11.53
CA GLN A 25 -17.50 0.88 -10.79
C GLN A 25 -17.90 2.30 -10.36
N CYS A 26 -17.05 3.32 -10.53
CA CYS A 26 -17.33 4.68 -10.08
C CYS A 26 -18.05 5.54 -11.14
N GLY A 27 -18.60 6.67 -10.71
CA GLY A 27 -19.23 7.67 -11.57
C GLY A 27 -18.33 8.22 -12.68
N ARG A 28 -18.95 8.77 -13.73
CA ARG A 28 -18.27 9.26 -14.94
C ARG A 28 -17.26 10.39 -14.65
N LYS A 29 -17.53 11.23 -13.64
CA LYS A 29 -16.62 12.32 -13.20
C LYS A 29 -15.31 11.76 -12.62
N VAL A 30 -15.40 10.75 -11.76
CA VAL A 30 -14.24 10.09 -11.14
C VAL A 30 -13.37 9.41 -12.20
N LYS A 31 -14.00 8.69 -13.13
CA LYS A 31 -13.32 8.04 -14.27
C LYS A 31 -12.52 9.04 -15.10
N ASN A 32 -13.12 10.17 -15.47
CA ASN A 32 -12.45 11.19 -16.28
C ASN A 32 -11.24 11.79 -15.54
N ASN A 33 -11.36 12.06 -14.24
CA ASN A 33 -10.24 12.58 -13.45
C ASN A 33 -9.08 11.57 -13.37
N PHE A 34 -9.36 10.27 -13.19
CA PHE A 34 -8.32 9.23 -13.22
C PHE A 34 -7.69 9.04 -14.60
N THR A 35 -8.48 9.13 -15.69
CA THR A 35 -7.93 9.12 -17.04
C THR A 35 -7.02 10.33 -17.28
N ALA A 36 -7.42 11.52 -16.81
CA ALA A 36 -6.60 12.72 -16.90
C ALA A 36 -5.27 12.55 -16.15
N ILE A 37 -5.30 12.05 -14.90
CA ILE A 37 -4.08 11.74 -14.13
C ILE A 37 -3.16 10.81 -14.92
N GLY A 38 -3.69 9.72 -15.47
CA GLY A 38 -2.91 8.79 -16.29
C GLY A 38 -2.26 9.47 -17.51
N ILE A 39 -3.00 10.34 -18.22
CA ILE A 39 -2.45 11.10 -19.36
C ILE A 39 -1.32 12.03 -18.91
N PHE A 40 -1.48 12.73 -17.78
CA PHE A 40 -0.43 13.60 -17.26
C PHE A 40 0.81 12.82 -16.80
N VAL A 41 0.64 11.65 -16.17
CA VAL A 41 1.76 10.77 -15.81
C VAL A 41 2.50 10.29 -17.07
N LEU A 42 1.78 9.94 -18.13
CA LEU A 42 2.37 9.56 -19.42
C LEU A 42 3.16 10.72 -20.03
N PHE A 43 2.59 11.93 -19.99
CA PHE A 43 3.27 13.14 -20.47
C PHE A 43 4.56 13.42 -19.69
N ILE A 44 4.52 13.29 -18.35
CA ILE A 44 5.69 13.40 -17.49
C ILE A 44 6.75 12.35 -17.89
N LEU A 45 6.35 11.09 -18.11
CA LEU A 45 7.27 10.04 -18.55
C LEU A 45 7.97 10.41 -19.88
N ILE A 46 7.23 10.98 -20.85
CA ILE A 46 7.81 11.43 -22.12
C ILE A 46 8.78 12.60 -21.88
N CYS A 47 8.42 13.59 -21.06
CA CYS A 47 9.31 14.70 -20.72
C CYS A 47 10.60 14.23 -20.03
N CYS A 48 10.49 13.26 -19.11
CA CYS A 48 11.64 12.68 -18.43
C CYS A 48 12.53 11.88 -19.37
N PHE A 49 11.94 11.10 -20.28
CA PHE A 49 12.67 10.37 -21.31
C PHE A 49 13.43 11.32 -22.23
N LEU A 50 12.77 12.37 -22.74
CA LEU A 50 13.41 13.38 -23.58
C LEU A 50 14.53 14.11 -22.81
N SER A 51 14.27 14.52 -21.57
CA SER A 51 15.28 15.18 -20.73
C SER A 51 16.52 14.32 -20.52
N ALA A 52 16.35 13.01 -20.29
CA ALA A 52 17.45 12.09 -20.10
C ALA A 52 18.20 11.80 -21.40
N PHE A 53 17.47 11.56 -22.48
CA PHE A 53 18.04 11.34 -23.81
C PHE A 53 18.94 12.52 -24.21
N TYR A 54 18.48 13.77 -24.04
CA TYR A 54 19.29 14.96 -24.35
C TYR A 54 20.49 15.13 -23.42
N PHE A 55 20.32 14.84 -22.13
CA PHE A 55 21.42 14.91 -21.19
C PHE A 55 22.53 13.91 -21.55
N THR A 56 22.15 12.67 -21.87
CA THR A 56 23.06 11.60 -22.24
C THR A 56 23.72 11.89 -23.59
N ASP A 57 22.96 12.31 -24.60
CA ASP A 57 23.49 12.72 -25.92
C ASP A 57 24.56 13.81 -25.78
N HIS A 58 24.35 14.81 -24.90
CA HIS A 58 25.36 15.86 -24.66
C HIS A 58 26.52 15.43 -23.75
N LEU A 59 26.30 14.49 -22.84
CA LEU A 59 27.36 13.97 -21.95
C LEU A 59 28.33 13.04 -22.69
N PHE A 60 27.83 12.31 -23.68
CA PHE A 60 28.57 11.27 -24.41
C PHE A 60 28.96 11.66 -25.83
N GLN A 61 28.83 12.93 -26.25
CA GLN A 61 29.39 13.37 -27.54
C GLN A 61 30.88 13.00 -27.59
N PRO A 62 31.29 12.05 -28.46
CA PRO A 62 32.69 11.79 -28.69
C PRO A 62 33.25 12.98 -29.45
N GLU A 63 34.35 13.53 -28.93
CA GLU A 63 35.28 14.35 -29.70
C GLU A 63 35.57 13.65 -31.04
N GLU A 64 35.62 14.43 -32.13
CA GLU A 64 35.62 13.97 -33.53
C GLU A 64 36.48 12.71 -33.77
N GLY A 65 35.81 11.61 -34.15
CA GLY A 65 36.45 10.51 -34.89
C GLY A 65 36.38 9.13 -34.26
N MET A 66 35.21 8.48 -34.25
CA MET A 66 35.14 7.06 -34.61
C MET A 66 33.73 6.65 -35.02
N THR A 67 33.64 6.08 -36.22
CA THR A 67 32.45 5.51 -36.85
C THR A 67 31.95 4.27 -36.12
N ASP A 68 30.90 4.41 -35.32
CA ASP A 68 29.88 3.35 -35.11
C ASP A 68 28.57 3.97 -34.56
N SER A 69 27.95 4.77 -35.43
CA SER A 69 26.75 5.61 -35.19
C SER A 69 25.53 4.85 -34.63
N SER A 70 25.45 3.52 -34.80
CA SER A 70 24.31 2.70 -34.35
C SER A 70 24.38 2.28 -32.87
N ASN A 71 25.57 2.06 -32.30
CA ASN A 71 25.71 1.56 -30.93
C ASN A 71 25.56 2.66 -29.87
N HIS A 72 25.97 3.89 -30.19
CA HIS A 72 25.85 5.04 -29.30
C HIS A 72 24.39 5.51 -29.15
N LEU A 73 23.64 5.58 -30.24
CA LEU A 73 22.23 5.94 -30.22
C LEU A 73 21.39 4.93 -29.43
N VAL A 74 21.73 3.63 -29.54
CA VAL A 74 21.09 2.56 -28.76
C VAL A 74 21.46 2.67 -27.28
N ALA A 75 22.71 3.02 -26.95
CA ALA A 75 23.12 3.26 -25.56
C ALA A 75 22.38 4.46 -24.95
N ASP A 76 22.22 5.55 -25.70
CA ASP A 76 21.54 6.76 -25.23
C ASP A 76 20.03 6.54 -25.05
N ILE A 77 19.39 5.83 -25.98
CA ILE A 77 18.00 5.38 -25.84
C ILE A 77 17.86 4.45 -24.63
N GLY A 78 18.82 3.54 -24.43
CA GLY A 78 18.82 2.61 -23.30
C GLY A 78 18.90 3.33 -21.96
N VAL A 79 19.85 4.24 -21.79
CA VAL A 79 20.01 5.06 -20.59
C VAL A 79 18.78 5.95 -20.37
N GLY A 80 18.26 6.58 -21.43
CA GLY A 80 17.05 7.40 -21.37
C GLY A 80 15.82 6.59 -20.93
N LEU A 81 15.67 5.35 -21.41
CA LEU A 81 14.56 4.47 -21.03
C LEU A 81 14.68 4.01 -19.58
N VAL A 82 15.86 3.57 -19.15
CA VAL A 82 16.11 3.15 -17.76
C VAL A 82 15.90 4.32 -16.79
N TRP A 83 16.43 5.50 -17.12
CA TRP A 83 16.27 6.70 -16.31
C TRP A 83 14.80 7.15 -16.26
N GLY A 84 14.14 7.26 -17.42
CA GLY A 84 12.73 7.61 -17.51
C GLY A 84 11.83 6.65 -16.73
N TYR A 85 12.14 5.35 -16.76
CA TYR A 85 11.46 4.33 -15.98
C TYR A 85 11.70 4.48 -14.47
N MET A 86 12.95 4.69 -14.04
CA MET A 86 13.30 4.93 -12.63
C MET A 86 12.59 6.17 -12.07
N VAL A 87 12.66 7.27 -12.82
CA VAL A 87 12.02 8.55 -12.51
C VAL A 87 10.50 8.39 -12.41
N THR A 88 9.89 7.71 -13.36
CA THR A 88 8.43 7.51 -13.37
C THR A 88 8.00 6.62 -12.21
N ASN A 89 8.74 5.57 -11.89
CA ASN A 89 8.44 4.73 -10.72
C ASN A 89 8.56 5.51 -9.41
N MET A 90 9.60 6.33 -9.26
CA MET A 90 9.75 7.18 -8.07
C MET A 90 8.60 8.19 -7.97
N TYR A 91 8.20 8.79 -9.10
CA TYR A 91 7.07 9.72 -9.14
C TYR A 91 5.72 9.05 -8.83
N ILE A 92 5.47 7.85 -9.39
CA ILE A 92 4.29 7.05 -9.07
C ILE A 92 4.27 6.69 -7.58
N LEU A 93 5.41 6.31 -7.00
CA LEU A 93 5.55 6.05 -5.57
C LEU A 93 5.20 7.29 -4.74
N LEU A 94 5.69 8.48 -5.13
CA LEU A 94 5.34 9.74 -4.48
C LEU A 94 3.83 10.01 -4.56
N LEU A 95 3.19 9.78 -5.72
CA LEU A 95 1.75 9.86 -5.88
C LEU A 95 1.00 8.86 -4.99
N TYR A 96 1.49 7.64 -4.83
CA TYR A 96 0.89 6.62 -3.96
C TYR A 96 0.90 7.05 -2.49
N THR A 97 2.01 7.62 -2.03
CA THR A 97 2.11 8.04 -0.63
C THR A 97 1.12 9.15 -0.27
N ILE A 98 0.66 9.95 -1.24
CA ILE A 98 -0.33 11.02 -1.05
C ILE A 98 -1.76 10.48 -0.82
N THR A 99 -2.04 9.22 -1.19
CA THR A 99 -3.36 8.60 -0.96
C THR A 99 -3.67 8.55 0.55
N PRO A 100 -4.87 8.99 0.99
CA PRO A 100 -5.22 8.95 2.40
C PRO A 100 -5.28 7.52 2.94
N ASN A 101 -4.97 7.34 4.22
CA ASN A 101 -5.20 6.08 4.91
C ASN A 101 -6.71 5.79 4.93
N LEU A 102 -7.11 4.67 4.33
CA LEU A 102 -8.52 4.28 4.15
C LEU A 102 -9.06 3.41 5.27
N LEU A 103 -8.15 2.71 5.97
CA LEU A 103 -8.48 1.89 7.11
C LEU A 103 -8.77 2.77 8.33
N PRO A 104 -9.70 2.35 9.20
CA PRO A 104 -9.94 3.06 10.45
C PRO A 104 -8.65 3.06 11.27
N VAL A 105 -8.14 4.25 11.58
CA VAL A 105 -7.02 4.45 12.49
C VAL A 105 -7.61 4.83 13.84
N ARG A 106 -7.01 4.34 14.93
CA ARG A 106 -7.41 4.67 16.31
C ARG A 106 -7.57 6.18 16.46
N ASP A 107 -8.82 6.61 16.59
CA ASP A 107 -9.17 8.03 16.64
C ASP A 107 -8.85 8.56 18.05
N LYS A 108 -7.69 9.22 18.19
CA LYS A 108 -7.21 9.67 19.52
C LYS A 108 -7.97 10.88 20.08
N ARG A 109 -8.95 11.46 19.37
CA ARG A 109 -9.68 12.65 19.85
C ARG A 109 -11.17 12.60 19.54
N LYS A 110 -11.97 12.30 20.56
CA LYS A 110 -13.38 12.73 20.64
C LYS A 110 -13.42 14.24 20.85
N GLY A 111 -13.45 15.02 19.77
CA GLY A 111 -13.60 16.47 19.84
C GLY A 111 -13.75 17.09 18.46
N LYS A 112 -14.96 17.62 18.19
CA LYS A 112 -15.37 18.50 17.07
C LYS A 112 -14.45 18.52 15.84
N ARG A 113 -14.93 17.97 14.72
CA ARG A 113 -14.41 18.24 13.37
C ARG A 113 -14.53 19.73 13.05
N ILE A 114 -13.49 20.50 13.38
CA ILE A 114 -13.13 21.66 12.60
C ILE A 114 -12.36 21.09 11.42
N VAL A 115 -12.85 21.32 10.20
CA VAL A 115 -12.13 20.99 8.96
C VAL A 115 -10.98 21.98 8.83
N THR A 116 -9.96 21.86 9.69
CA THR A 116 -8.69 22.56 9.48
C THR A 116 -7.94 21.81 8.39
N PHE A 117 -7.38 22.57 7.45
CA PHE A 117 -6.38 22.07 6.51
C PHE A 117 -5.15 21.64 7.32
N ASP A 118 -5.18 20.44 7.89
CA ASP A 118 -3.99 19.83 8.47
C ASP A 118 -3.07 19.43 7.31
N PHE A 119 -2.32 20.39 6.79
CA PHE A 119 -1.11 20.12 6.01
C PHE A 119 -0.17 19.38 6.95
N SER A 120 -0.26 18.05 6.95
CA SER A 120 0.68 17.23 7.66
C SER A 120 2.08 17.59 7.14
N LEU A 121 3.04 17.76 8.05
CA LEU A 121 4.44 18.00 7.69
C LEU A 121 4.95 16.97 6.66
N SER A 122 4.43 15.74 6.74
CA SER A 122 4.63 14.69 5.73
C SER A 122 4.15 15.07 4.32
N MET A 123 2.97 15.68 4.17
CA MET A 123 2.47 16.17 2.88
C MET A 123 3.35 17.31 2.32
N ALA A 124 3.79 18.24 3.19
CA ALA A 124 4.66 19.35 2.78
C ALA A 124 6.02 18.86 2.27
N ILE A 125 6.65 17.92 2.98
CA ILE A 125 7.92 17.30 2.53
C ILE A 125 7.74 16.60 1.17
N ARG A 126 6.64 15.87 0.97
CA ARG A 126 6.38 15.21 -0.32
C ARG A 126 6.21 16.20 -1.46
N LEU A 127 5.48 17.30 -1.23
CA LEU A 127 5.31 18.36 -2.21
C LEU A 127 6.65 19.01 -2.56
N TYR A 128 7.48 19.27 -1.53
CA TYR A 128 8.84 19.78 -1.70
C TYR A 128 9.71 18.86 -2.55
N LEU A 129 9.70 17.54 -2.28
CA LEU A 129 10.46 16.55 -3.07
C LEU A 129 10.00 16.52 -4.53
N VAL A 130 8.69 16.53 -4.79
CA VAL A 130 8.16 16.58 -6.16
C VAL A 130 8.59 17.87 -6.87
N THR A 131 8.63 18.99 -6.15
CA THR A 131 9.05 20.29 -6.71
C THR A 131 10.53 20.29 -7.07
N ILE A 132 11.42 19.81 -6.19
CA ILE A 132 12.84 19.65 -6.50
C ILE A 132 13.02 18.78 -7.73
N PHE A 133 12.31 17.66 -7.78
CA PHE A 133 12.42 16.71 -8.86
C PHE A 133 12.00 17.30 -10.20
N ALA A 134 10.90 18.07 -10.22
CA ALA A 134 10.46 18.80 -11.39
C ALA A 134 11.51 19.85 -11.84
N ILE A 135 12.18 20.53 -10.92
CA ILE A 135 13.26 21.49 -11.24
C ILE A 135 14.46 20.77 -11.88
N VAL A 136 14.89 19.63 -11.34
CA VAL A 136 16.00 18.84 -11.88
C VAL A 136 15.70 18.39 -13.32
N ILE A 137 14.46 17.98 -13.61
CA ILE A 137 14.04 17.54 -14.94
C ILE A 137 13.84 18.74 -15.90
N ALA A 138 13.43 19.90 -15.38
CA ALA A 138 13.25 21.10 -16.20
C ALA A 138 14.58 21.64 -16.75
N GLN A 139 15.71 21.39 -16.08
CA GLN A 139 17.01 21.95 -16.45
C GLN A 139 17.52 21.46 -17.83
N PRO A 140 17.64 20.14 -18.10
CA PRO A 140 18.01 19.66 -19.44
C PRO A 140 16.97 20.02 -20.50
N LEU A 141 15.69 20.02 -20.13
CA LEU A 141 14.59 20.38 -21.03
C LEU A 141 14.67 21.85 -21.48
N ASN A 142 15.04 22.76 -20.58
CA ASN A 142 15.23 24.18 -20.90
C ASN A 142 16.35 24.39 -21.92
N ILE A 143 17.47 23.69 -21.76
CA ILE A 143 18.59 23.76 -22.72
C ILE A 143 18.15 23.24 -24.07
N PHE A 144 17.47 22.09 -24.09
CA PHE A 144 16.94 21.52 -25.32
C PHE A 144 16.06 22.51 -26.11
N ILE A 145 15.25 23.31 -25.43
CA ILE A 145 14.36 24.29 -26.06
C ILE A 145 15.11 25.56 -26.50
N PHE A 146 16.00 26.12 -25.68
CA PHE A 146 16.60 27.44 -25.92
C PHE A 146 17.97 27.45 -26.61
N ARG A 147 18.78 26.39 -26.46
CA ARG A 147 20.11 26.29 -27.10
C ARG A 147 20.24 24.92 -27.76
N ARG A 148 19.74 24.80 -28.99
CA ARG A 148 20.03 23.64 -29.85
C ARG A 148 21.46 23.77 -30.40
N GLY A 149 22.36 22.88 -29.97
CA GLY A 149 23.67 22.66 -30.62
C GLY A 149 24.89 23.29 -29.97
N THR A 150 24.88 23.54 -28.66
CA THR A 150 26.05 24.08 -27.94
C THR A 150 26.83 22.99 -27.20
N THR A 151 28.16 22.99 -27.37
CA THR A 151 29.09 22.02 -26.77
C THR A 151 29.38 22.28 -25.28
N ARG A 152 28.76 23.31 -24.68
CA ARG A 152 29.05 23.76 -23.31
C ARG A 152 27.84 23.73 -22.38
N PHE A 153 27.19 22.57 -22.33
CA PHE A 153 25.98 22.30 -21.55
C PHE A 153 25.98 22.92 -20.13
N VAL A 154 27.05 22.75 -19.36
CA VAL A 154 27.15 23.27 -17.98
C VAL A 154 27.21 24.80 -17.90
N GLN A 155 27.86 25.45 -18.88
CA GLN A 155 27.89 26.92 -18.96
C GLN A 155 26.52 27.46 -19.38
N ASP A 156 25.84 26.76 -20.29
CA ASP A 156 24.50 27.11 -20.74
C ASP A 156 23.46 27.02 -19.61
N ILE A 157 23.56 26.02 -18.71
CA ILE A 157 22.72 25.96 -17.50
C ILE A 157 22.90 27.24 -16.67
N LYS A 158 24.15 27.61 -16.38
CA LYS A 158 24.45 28.76 -15.52
C LYS A 158 23.98 30.08 -16.14
N GLU A 159 24.18 30.24 -17.44
CA GLU A 159 23.79 31.45 -18.17
C GLU A 159 22.26 31.58 -18.27
N LEU A 160 21.56 30.47 -18.56
CA LEU A 160 20.09 30.44 -18.62
C LEU A 160 19.44 30.69 -17.26
N LEU A 161 20.00 30.13 -16.18
CA LEU A 161 19.46 30.34 -14.82
C LEU A 161 19.74 31.76 -14.30
N GLY A 162 20.85 32.37 -14.72
CA GLY A 162 21.33 33.66 -14.22
C GLY A 162 20.70 34.90 -14.88
N GLY A 163 20.17 34.79 -16.11
CA GLY A 163 19.75 35.99 -16.86
C GLY A 163 18.48 35.89 -17.71
N ASN A 164 17.89 34.70 -17.91
CA ASN A 164 16.78 34.55 -18.85
C ASN A 164 15.43 34.26 -18.15
N VAL A 165 14.54 35.25 -18.16
CA VAL A 165 13.18 35.16 -17.60
C VAL A 165 12.36 34.04 -18.28
N TRP A 166 12.62 33.76 -19.56
CA TRP A 166 11.93 32.72 -20.30
C TRP A 166 12.29 31.31 -19.81
N ALA A 167 13.54 31.09 -19.39
CA ALA A 167 13.96 29.80 -18.83
C ALA A 167 13.23 29.52 -17.50
N TRP A 168 13.10 30.55 -16.65
CA TRP A 168 12.32 30.48 -15.41
C TRP A 168 10.83 30.22 -15.66
N LEU A 169 10.25 30.80 -16.72
CA LEU A 169 8.85 30.56 -17.10
C LEU A 169 8.63 29.09 -17.51
N ILE A 170 9.53 28.50 -18.31
CA ILE A 170 9.44 27.08 -18.66
C ILE A 170 9.63 26.20 -17.41
N THR A 171 10.58 26.50 -16.53
CA THR A 171 10.73 25.74 -15.26
C THR A 171 9.46 25.80 -14.43
N LEU A 172 8.83 26.97 -14.30
CA LEU A 172 7.55 27.13 -13.60
C LEU A 172 6.45 26.28 -14.27
N LEU A 173 6.38 26.29 -15.60
CA LEU A 173 5.41 25.49 -16.36
C LEU A 173 5.61 23.99 -16.10
N VAL A 174 6.86 23.50 -16.13
CA VAL A 174 7.19 22.09 -15.85
C VAL A 174 6.80 21.73 -14.42
N VAL A 175 7.11 22.57 -13.44
CA VAL A 175 6.69 22.37 -12.05
C VAL A 175 5.17 22.27 -11.94
N LEU A 176 4.42 23.18 -12.58
CA LEU A 176 2.96 23.13 -12.58
C LEU A 176 2.41 21.83 -13.19
N ILE A 177 3.01 21.33 -14.27
CA ILE A 177 2.65 20.05 -14.89
C ILE A 177 2.86 18.89 -13.91
N PHE A 178 3.96 18.89 -13.15
CA PHE A 178 4.23 17.86 -12.11
C PHE A 178 3.29 17.97 -10.91
N LEU A 179 2.82 19.16 -10.56
CA LEU A 179 1.88 19.36 -9.45
C LEU A 179 0.42 19.03 -9.83
N LEU A 180 0.08 19.06 -11.12
CA LEU A 180 -1.28 18.90 -11.60
C LEU A 180 -1.89 17.51 -11.27
N PRO A 181 -1.18 16.37 -11.44
CA PRO A 181 -1.69 15.07 -10.99
C PRO A 181 -1.97 15.01 -9.48
N ILE A 182 -1.17 15.70 -8.66
CA ILE A 182 -1.37 15.79 -7.21
C ILE A 182 -2.65 16.57 -6.91
N TYR A 183 -2.84 17.71 -7.58
CA TYR A 183 -4.04 18.52 -7.44
C TYR A 183 -5.29 17.73 -7.87
N LEU A 184 -5.24 17.02 -9.00
CA LEU A 184 -6.35 16.18 -9.46
C LEU A 184 -6.65 15.06 -8.47
N LYS A 185 -5.62 14.40 -7.91
CA LYS A 185 -5.78 13.36 -6.90
C LYS A 185 -6.43 13.91 -5.63
N TYR A 186 -6.06 15.11 -5.22
CA TYR A 186 -6.71 15.80 -4.10
C TYR A 186 -8.17 16.19 -4.42
N SER A 187 -8.47 16.58 -5.66
CA SER A 187 -9.83 16.86 -6.10
C SER A 187 -10.71 15.60 -6.05
N ILE A 188 -10.18 14.43 -6.43
CA ILE A 188 -10.89 13.14 -6.30
C ILE A 188 -11.21 12.82 -4.84
N ARG A 189 -10.38 13.26 -3.87
CA ARG A 189 -10.67 13.10 -2.44
C ARG A 189 -11.98 13.75 -2.01
N LYS A 190 -12.39 14.83 -2.65
CA LYS A 190 -13.69 15.47 -2.37
C LYS A 190 -14.88 14.69 -2.93
N LEU A 191 -14.65 13.77 -3.86
CA LEU A 191 -15.73 13.06 -4.55
C LEU A 191 -16.27 11.84 -3.81
N ASP A 192 -15.71 11.48 -2.64
CA ASP A 192 -16.05 10.40 -1.66
C ASP A 192 -16.36 8.99 -2.22
N GLU A 193 -17.07 8.85 -3.33
CA GLU A 193 -17.50 7.61 -3.99
C GLU A 193 -16.35 6.61 -4.21
N PHE A 194 -15.21 7.08 -4.76
CA PHE A 194 -14.05 6.23 -4.99
C PHE A 194 -13.46 5.71 -3.68
N TYR A 195 -13.26 6.60 -2.72
CA TYR A 195 -12.64 6.27 -1.44
C TYR A 195 -13.57 5.41 -0.57
N ALA A 196 -14.88 5.61 -0.66
CA ALA A 196 -15.88 4.76 -0.02
C ALA A 196 -15.83 3.33 -0.58
N LYS A 197 -15.83 3.16 -1.90
CA LYS A 197 -15.72 1.83 -2.53
C LYS A 197 -14.39 1.14 -2.21
N LYS A 198 -13.28 1.88 -2.30
CA LYS A 198 -11.96 1.35 -1.96
C LYS A 198 -11.87 0.95 -0.48
N LYS A 199 -12.47 1.74 0.41
CA LYS A 199 -12.57 1.39 1.84
C LYS A 199 -13.38 0.13 2.06
N GLN A 200 -14.53 -0.03 1.40
CA GLN A 200 -15.36 -1.24 1.50
C GLN A 200 -14.59 -2.50 1.06
N ILE A 201 -13.87 -2.43 -0.06
CA ILE A 201 -13.07 -3.55 -0.57
C ILE A 201 -11.95 -3.91 0.41
N ASN A 202 -11.17 -2.93 0.86
CA ASN A 202 -10.10 -3.19 1.83
C ASN A 202 -10.63 -3.76 3.15
N THR A 203 -11.77 -3.26 3.62
CA THR A 203 -12.42 -3.76 4.85
C THR A 203 -12.83 -5.22 4.67
N ARG A 204 -13.38 -5.56 3.51
CA ARG A 204 -13.79 -6.92 3.18
C ARG A 204 -12.60 -7.89 3.17
N ILE A 205 -11.54 -7.55 2.45
CA ILE A 205 -10.32 -8.38 2.37
C ILE A 205 -9.78 -8.65 3.77
N VAL A 206 -9.62 -7.59 4.58
CA VAL A 206 -9.10 -7.74 5.94
C VAL A 206 -10.02 -8.61 6.81
N GLN A 207 -11.34 -8.54 6.61
CA GLN A 207 -12.29 -9.38 7.34
C GLN A 207 -12.26 -10.84 6.89
N GLU A 208 -12.17 -11.08 5.58
CA GLU A 208 -12.08 -12.42 4.99
C GLU A 208 -10.81 -13.14 5.48
N GLU A 209 -9.64 -12.52 5.31
CA GLU A 209 -8.35 -13.03 5.78
C GLU A 209 -8.35 -13.33 7.28
N TYR A 210 -8.98 -12.47 8.06
CA TYR A 210 -9.08 -12.64 9.50
C TYR A 210 -10.04 -13.76 9.91
N ASN A 211 -11.11 -13.98 9.15
CA ASN A 211 -12.03 -15.09 9.38
C ASN A 211 -11.38 -16.43 9.00
N GLU A 212 -10.63 -16.47 7.90
CA GLU A 212 -9.83 -17.63 7.49
C GLU A 212 -8.80 -17.96 8.57
N PHE A 213 -8.03 -16.96 9.01
CA PHE A 213 -7.10 -17.11 10.13
C PHE A 213 -7.76 -17.69 11.40
N LYS A 214 -9.00 -17.29 11.73
CA LYS A 214 -9.72 -17.83 12.90
C LYS A 214 -10.07 -19.30 12.72
N SER A 215 -10.51 -19.69 11.53
CA SER A 215 -10.80 -21.08 11.19
C SER A 215 -9.54 -21.94 11.31
N ASP A 216 -8.45 -21.51 10.69
CA ASP A 216 -7.17 -22.21 10.73
C ASP A 216 -6.64 -22.34 12.16
N TYR A 217 -6.76 -21.26 12.95
CA TYR A 217 -6.37 -21.28 14.35
C TYR A 217 -7.15 -22.32 15.15
N GLU A 218 -8.48 -22.38 14.98
CA GLU A 218 -9.35 -23.35 15.66
C GLU A 218 -9.01 -24.79 15.26
N GLU A 219 -8.77 -25.03 13.97
CA GLU A 219 -8.39 -26.33 13.43
C GLU A 219 -7.04 -26.81 13.98
N ILE A 220 -6.00 -25.98 13.88
CA ILE A 220 -4.66 -26.29 14.39
C ILE A 220 -4.71 -26.57 15.89
N PHE A 221 -5.45 -25.77 16.65
CA PHE A 221 -5.54 -25.97 18.10
C PHE A 221 -6.27 -27.26 18.45
N LYS A 222 -7.36 -27.57 17.74
CA LYS A 222 -8.10 -28.83 17.87
C LYS A 222 -7.21 -30.03 17.58
N GLU A 223 -6.44 -29.99 16.50
CA GLU A 223 -5.50 -31.06 16.16
C GLU A 223 -4.46 -31.27 17.26
N LYS A 224 -3.87 -30.18 17.76
CA LYS A 224 -2.85 -30.23 18.82
C LYS A 224 -3.40 -30.74 20.14
N ILE A 225 -4.60 -30.34 20.53
CA ILE A 225 -5.26 -30.86 21.74
C ILE A 225 -5.59 -32.33 21.59
N ASN A 226 -6.14 -32.74 20.45
CA ASN A 226 -6.48 -34.16 20.25
C ASN A 226 -5.22 -35.02 20.34
N SER A 227 -4.14 -34.59 19.68
CA SER A 227 -2.84 -35.28 19.77
C SER A 227 -2.29 -35.31 21.20
N TYR A 228 -2.44 -34.22 21.97
CA TYR A 228 -2.06 -34.19 23.38
C TYR A 228 -2.92 -35.13 24.23
N ASN A 229 -4.24 -35.09 24.08
CA ASN A 229 -5.19 -35.92 24.80
C ASN A 229 -4.97 -37.42 24.52
N ASP A 230 -4.69 -37.78 23.27
CA ASP A 230 -4.37 -39.16 22.89
C ASP A 230 -3.04 -39.61 23.52
N SER A 231 -2.02 -38.74 23.54
CA SER A 231 -0.75 -39.04 24.21
C SER A 231 -0.93 -39.23 25.73
N ILE A 232 -1.73 -38.38 26.37
CA ILE A 232 -2.07 -38.51 27.80
C ILE A 232 -2.79 -39.83 28.07
N ARG A 233 -3.75 -40.21 27.22
CA ARG A 233 -4.48 -41.47 27.34
C ARG A 233 -3.54 -42.67 27.27
N GLU A 234 -2.64 -42.70 26.30
CA GLU A 234 -1.64 -43.77 26.15
C GLU A 234 -0.69 -43.84 27.36
N ASN A 235 -0.27 -42.68 27.90
CA ASN A 235 0.61 -42.62 29.07
C ASN A 235 -0.09 -43.05 30.38
N LEU A 236 -1.39 -42.73 30.54
CA LEU A 236 -2.16 -43.06 31.74
C LEU A 236 -2.66 -44.50 31.74
N ARG A 237 -2.89 -45.11 30.56
CA ARG A 237 -3.36 -46.48 30.40
C ARG A 237 -2.60 -47.52 31.25
N PRO A 238 -1.25 -47.58 31.27
CA PRO A 238 -0.53 -48.56 32.09
C PRO A 238 -0.67 -48.33 33.61
N LEU A 239 -0.93 -47.10 34.05
CA LEU A 239 -1.18 -46.80 35.47
C LEU A 239 -2.60 -47.17 35.86
N LEU A 240 -3.56 -46.88 34.98
CA LEU A 240 -4.97 -47.23 35.15
C LEU A 240 -5.18 -48.74 35.21
N THR A 241 -4.53 -49.54 34.35
CA THR A 241 -4.62 -51.01 34.39
C THR A 241 -4.03 -51.61 35.67
N LYS A 242 -2.95 -51.03 36.21
CA LYS A 242 -2.43 -51.42 37.53
C LYS A 242 -3.41 -51.10 38.65
N LEU A 243 -4.07 -49.93 38.58
CA LEU A 243 -5.05 -49.51 39.57
C LEU A 243 -6.31 -50.38 39.55
N GLU A 244 -6.76 -50.80 38.37
CA GLU A 244 -7.89 -51.72 38.18
C GLU A 244 -7.71 -53.04 38.93
N GLY A 245 -6.49 -53.60 38.89
CA GLY A 245 -6.14 -54.84 39.59
C GLY A 245 -6.09 -54.72 41.12
N ILE A 246 -5.93 -53.50 41.67
CA ILE A 246 -5.82 -53.26 43.11
C ILE A 246 -7.16 -52.77 43.68
N ASN A 247 -7.80 -51.80 43.03
CA ASN A 247 -9.04 -51.18 43.49
C ASN A 247 -9.92 -50.73 42.31
N PRO A 248 -10.88 -51.57 41.89
CA PRO A 248 -11.73 -51.28 40.73
C PRO A 248 -12.67 -50.08 40.93
N ASN A 249 -13.04 -49.76 42.18
CA ASN A 249 -13.90 -48.60 42.47
C ASN A 249 -13.15 -47.28 42.25
N SER A 250 -11.89 -47.20 42.70
CA SER A 250 -11.05 -46.01 42.50
C SER A 250 -10.69 -45.84 41.02
N TYR A 251 -10.47 -46.93 40.29
CA TYR A 251 -10.25 -46.92 38.85
C TYR A 251 -11.41 -46.25 38.10
N ARG A 252 -12.66 -46.70 38.33
CA ARG A 252 -13.83 -46.13 37.64
C ARG A 252 -14.00 -44.64 37.90
N LYS A 253 -13.74 -44.22 39.15
CA LYS A 253 -13.81 -42.81 39.53
C LYS A 253 -12.81 -41.98 38.73
N HIS A 254 -11.54 -42.37 38.73
CA HIS A 254 -10.49 -41.59 38.03
C HIS A 254 -10.62 -41.67 36.51
N LEU A 255 -11.09 -42.79 35.95
CA LEU A 255 -11.36 -42.88 34.52
C LEU A 255 -12.43 -41.88 34.09
N ALA A 256 -13.51 -41.76 34.86
CA ALA A 256 -14.57 -40.80 34.60
C ALA A 256 -14.08 -39.34 34.72
N GLU A 257 -13.24 -39.04 35.71
CA GLU A 257 -12.60 -37.71 35.87
C GLU A 257 -11.71 -37.38 34.66
N ILE A 258 -10.86 -38.32 34.23
CA ILE A 258 -9.98 -38.15 33.07
C ILE A 258 -10.77 -37.97 31.77
N GLU A 259 -11.82 -38.77 31.54
CA GLU A 259 -12.67 -38.63 30.36
C GLU A 259 -13.41 -37.29 30.34
N GLN A 260 -13.83 -36.80 31.52
CA GLN A 260 -14.45 -35.49 31.65
C GLN A 260 -13.46 -34.36 31.35
N GLU A 261 -12.22 -34.43 31.83
CA GLU A 261 -11.19 -33.40 31.56
C GLU A 261 -10.71 -33.42 30.10
N LEU A 262 -10.69 -34.59 29.46
CA LEU A 262 -10.30 -34.74 28.06
C LEU A 262 -11.43 -34.41 27.08
N MET A 263 -12.64 -34.07 27.57
CA MET A 263 -13.75 -33.65 26.73
C MET A 263 -13.40 -32.37 25.95
N TYR A 264 -13.69 -32.40 24.66
CA TYR A 264 -13.40 -31.29 23.76
C TYR A 264 -14.27 -30.07 24.10
N SER A 265 -13.63 -28.95 24.40
CA SER A 265 -14.27 -27.64 24.41
C SER A 265 -13.93 -26.89 23.12
N PRO A 266 -14.89 -26.22 22.46
CA PRO A 266 -14.61 -25.43 21.27
C PRO A 266 -13.69 -24.25 21.63
N ILE A 267 -12.48 -24.24 21.08
CA ILE A 267 -11.49 -23.21 21.39
C ILE A 267 -11.57 -22.12 20.36
N ARG A 268 -12.00 -20.97 20.82
CA ARG A 268 -12.04 -19.75 20.03
C ARG A 268 -10.86 -18.88 20.40
N LYS A 269 -10.30 -18.21 19.40
CA LYS A 269 -9.31 -17.17 19.65
C LYS A 269 -9.89 -16.10 20.57
N TYR A 270 -9.19 -15.85 21.67
CA TYR A 270 -9.52 -14.74 22.55
C TYR A 270 -9.26 -13.40 21.87
N GLU A 271 -10.30 -12.59 21.75
CA GLU A 271 -10.23 -11.28 21.11
C GLU A 271 -10.14 -10.17 22.14
N PHE A 272 -8.97 -9.53 22.21
CA PHE A 272 -8.73 -8.35 23.07
C PHE A 272 -9.44 -7.08 22.56
N TRP A 273 -9.79 -7.04 21.27
CA TRP A 273 -10.32 -5.86 20.61
C TRP A 273 -11.81 -6.03 20.32
N LYS A 274 -12.60 -4.98 20.56
CA LYS A 274 -14.04 -4.96 20.27
C LYS A 274 -14.31 -4.96 18.77
N ASP A 275 -13.40 -4.36 18.01
CA ASP A 275 -13.48 -4.17 16.56
C ASP A 275 -12.42 -4.96 15.81
N ALA A 276 -12.02 -6.12 16.33
CA ALA A 276 -11.13 -7.03 15.58
C ALA A 276 -11.76 -7.34 14.21
N PRO A 277 -10.99 -7.27 13.11
CA PRO A 277 -9.52 -7.23 13.00
C PRO A 277 -8.85 -5.84 13.08
N PHE A 278 -9.60 -4.74 13.14
CA PHE A 278 -9.06 -3.38 12.94
C PHE A 278 -8.33 -2.80 14.17
N ARG A 279 -8.58 -3.34 15.37
CA ARG A 279 -7.86 -3.01 16.60
C ARG A 279 -7.85 -1.52 16.93
N THR A 280 -8.97 -0.84 16.73
CA THR A 280 -9.12 0.59 17.07
C THR A 280 -9.78 0.80 18.43
N VAL A 281 -10.55 -0.17 18.92
CA VAL A 281 -11.28 -0.10 20.19
C VAL A 281 -10.93 -1.33 21.05
N GLU A 282 -10.23 -1.08 22.14
CA GLU A 282 -9.96 -2.11 23.17
C GLU A 282 -11.29 -2.53 23.81
N LYS A 283 -11.46 -3.82 24.10
CA LYS A 283 -12.58 -4.24 24.97
C LYS A 283 -12.31 -3.67 26.36
N GLU A 284 -13.32 -3.07 26.98
CA GLU A 284 -13.19 -2.70 28.39
C GLU A 284 -13.03 -4.00 29.19
N PRO A 285 -12.00 -4.10 30.05
CA PRO A 285 -11.84 -5.28 30.89
C PRO A 285 -13.06 -5.32 31.81
N GLU A 286 -13.92 -6.33 31.65
CA GLU A 286 -14.93 -6.58 32.66
C GLU A 286 -14.19 -6.97 33.95
N PRO A 287 -14.29 -6.19 35.04
CA PRO A 287 -13.65 -6.56 36.28
C PRO A 287 -14.27 -7.87 36.74
N ALA A 288 -13.47 -8.94 36.82
CA ALA A 288 -13.91 -10.21 37.38
C ALA A 288 -14.39 -9.94 38.82
N LYS A 289 -15.70 -9.97 39.06
CA LYS A 289 -16.26 -9.61 40.37
C LYS A 289 -16.10 -10.74 41.39
N SER A 290 -15.55 -11.90 40.98
CA SER A 290 -15.36 -13.10 41.79
C SER A 290 -14.44 -14.13 41.07
N GLU A 291 -13.69 -14.94 41.84
CA GLU A 291 -12.88 -16.06 41.34
C GLU A 291 -13.73 -17.06 40.52
N LYS A 292 -14.98 -17.32 40.92
CA LYS A 292 -15.92 -18.15 40.16
C LYS A 292 -16.27 -17.54 38.80
N GLN A 293 -16.35 -16.21 38.72
CA GLN A 293 -16.58 -15.51 37.45
C GLN A 293 -15.34 -15.52 36.55
N LEU A 294 -14.14 -15.50 37.14
CA LEU A 294 -12.89 -15.63 36.38
C LEU A 294 -12.79 -17.01 35.72
N ILE A 295 -13.10 -18.06 36.48
CA ILE A 295 -13.13 -19.44 35.96
C ILE A 295 -14.21 -19.57 34.89
N SER A 296 -15.43 -19.05 35.10
CA SER A 296 -16.47 -19.10 34.07
C SER A 296 -16.17 -18.23 32.83
N LEU A 297 -15.34 -17.19 32.94
CA LEU A 297 -14.91 -16.38 31.79
C LEU A 297 -13.80 -17.06 30.97
N ILE A 298 -12.92 -17.83 31.64
CA ILE A 298 -11.84 -18.59 31.00
C ILE A 298 -12.38 -19.87 30.36
N TYR A 299 -13.33 -20.52 31.03
CA TYR A 299 -13.97 -21.77 30.61
C TYR A 299 -15.42 -21.56 30.19
N SER A 300 -15.75 -20.39 29.60
CA SER A 300 -17.13 -20.06 29.24
C SER A 300 -17.69 -21.10 28.26
N GLU A 301 -18.40 -22.09 28.81
CA GLU A 301 -19.51 -22.78 28.16
C GLU A 301 -20.62 -21.74 28.01
N ASP A 302 -20.63 -21.04 26.88
CA ASP A 302 -21.89 -20.44 26.43
C ASP A 302 -22.68 -21.53 25.68
N PRO A 303 -24.00 -21.68 25.96
CA PRO A 303 -24.85 -22.78 25.48
C PRO A 303 -25.02 -22.87 23.95
#